data_AF-A0A8S3J0U0-F1
#
_entry.id   AF-A0A8S3J0U0-F1
#
_cell.length_a   1.000
_cell.length_b   1.000
_cell.length_c   1.000
_cell.angle_alpha   90.00
_cell.angle_beta   90.00
_cell.angle_gamma   90.00
#
_symmetry.space_group_name_H-M   'P 1'
#
loop_
_entity.id
_entity.type
_entity.pdbx_description
1 polymer ?
#
loop_
_entity_poly.entity_id
_entity_poly.type
_entity_poly.pdbx_seq_one_letter_code
_entity_poly.pdbx_strand_id
1 'polypeptide(L)'
;MSSTASLKCQLLVRNLSKRTTTKQLQQYASRYGSVLDCYLTDTDGEGFIEFNDRMSVDVFMDKRPHSIDGNELQFQRCLPPTELQKSVKRIFIRGTVQQLTESHLANYFDKYGKLLSCTIPKGKRNNTFTHFGYAFVAFDDEDIV
;
A
#
# COMPACT_ATOMS: atom_id res chain seq x y z
N MET A 1 12.42 -11.27 25.26
CA MET A 1 11.10 -10.72 25.61
C MET A 1 10.38 -10.38 24.31
N SER A 2 9.18 -10.92 24.18
CA SER A 2 8.42 -11.09 22.96
C SER A 2 7.94 -9.75 22.38
N SER A 3 8.48 -9.32 21.24
CA SER A 3 7.77 -8.35 20.38
C SER A 3 6.92 -9.17 19.41
N THR A 4 5.75 -9.60 19.88
CA THR A 4 4.70 -10.11 19.01
C THR A 4 4.39 -9.02 18.00
N ALA A 5 4.53 -9.35 16.72
CA ALA A 5 4.07 -8.55 15.60
C ALA A 5 2.54 -8.38 15.74
N SER A 6 2.13 -7.40 16.54
CA SER A 6 0.75 -6.98 16.61
C SER A 6 0.42 -6.41 15.25
N LEU A 7 -0.70 -6.85 14.68
CA LEU A 7 -1.26 -6.34 13.43
C LEU A 7 -1.59 -4.85 13.66
N LYS A 8 -0.59 -3.98 13.56
CA LYS A 8 -0.73 -2.56 13.87
C LYS A 8 -1.65 -1.98 12.80
N CYS A 9 -2.80 -1.49 13.23
CA CYS A 9 -3.79 -0.79 12.43
C CYS A 9 -3.26 0.61 12.07
N GLN A 10 -2.08 0.64 11.46
CA GLN A 10 -1.27 1.83 11.25
C GLN A 10 -1.34 2.24 9.78
N LEU A 11 -1.43 3.54 9.56
CA LEU A 11 -1.39 4.19 8.25
C LEU A 11 -0.19 5.11 8.20
N LEU A 12 0.53 5.06 7.07
CA LEU A 12 1.46 6.10 6.68
C LEU A 12 0.67 7.16 5.91
N VAL A 13 0.86 8.42 6.28
CA VAL A 13 0.27 9.59 5.64
C VAL A 13 1.39 10.46 5.11
N ARG A 14 1.23 10.96 3.88
CA ARG A 14 2.17 11.79 3.14
C ARG A 14 1.44 12.99 2.56
N ASN A 15 2.23 13.96 2.07
CA ASN A 15 1.75 15.23 1.54
C ASN A 15 1.05 16.12 2.58
N LEU A 16 1.35 15.93 3.86
CA LEU A 16 0.90 16.83 4.92
C LEU A 16 1.57 18.19 4.76
N SER A 17 0.85 19.26 5.11
CA SER A 17 1.43 20.60 5.05
C SER A 17 2.49 20.74 6.14
N LYS A 18 3.56 21.49 5.89
CA LYS A 18 4.61 21.77 6.91
C LYS A 18 4.07 22.51 8.14
N ARG A 19 2.88 23.10 8.04
CA ARG A 19 2.17 23.75 9.14
C ARG A 19 1.22 22.81 9.90
N THR A 20 0.94 21.63 9.36
CA THR A 20 0.04 20.66 9.98
C THR A 20 0.70 20.12 11.24
N THR A 21 -0.06 20.07 12.34
CA THR A 21 0.41 19.56 13.63
C THR A 21 -0.14 18.18 13.93
N THR A 22 0.55 17.42 14.79
CA THR A 22 0.09 16.09 15.23
C THR A 22 -1.33 16.13 15.80
N LYS A 23 -1.69 17.20 16.53
CA LYS A 23 -3.04 17.39 17.07
C LYS A 23 -4.09 17.52 15.98
N GLN A 24 -3.81 18.26 14.91
CA GLN A 24 -4.72 18.39 13.76
C GLN A 24 -4.88 17.05 13.04
N LEU A 25 -3.78 16.31 12.85
CA LEU A 25 -3.82 14.99 12.25
C LEU A 25 -4.68 14.03 13.09
N GLN A 26 -4.47 14.03 14.41
CA GLN A 26 -5.25 13.22 15.35
C GLN A 26 -6.74 13.56 15.29
N GLN A 27 -7.08 14.85 15.35
CA GLN A 27 -8.46 15.32 15.33
C GLN A 27 -9.15 14.98 14.01
N TYR A 28 -8.43 15.07 12.89
CA TYR A 28 -8.94 14.67 11.58
C TYR A 28 -9.19 13.18 11.51
N ALA A 29 -8.21 12.37 11.91
CA ALA A 29 -8.28 10.91 11.89
C ALA A 29 -9.38 10.36 12.81
N SER A 30 -9.61 11.04 13.95
CA SER A 30 -10.64 10.67 14.94
C SER A 30 -12.08 10.67 14.36
N ARG A 31 -12.30 11.30 13.20
CA ARG A 31 -13.61 11.30 12.52
C ARG A 31 -13.93 9.95 11.86
N TYR A 32 -12.92 9.13 11.61
CA TYR A 32 -13.03 7.84 10.92
C TYR A 32 -12.93 6.65 11.88
N GLY A 33 -12.41 6.89 13.09
CA GLY A 33 -12.40 5.89 14.16
C GLY A 33 -11.51 6.31 15.34
N SER A 34 -11.41 5.44 16.34
CA SER A 34 -10.62 5.74 17.54
C SER A 34 -9.12 5.67 17.23
N VAL A 35 -8.43 6.80 17.34
CA VAL A 35 -6.98 6.88 17.14
C VAL A 35 -6.28 6.43 18.43
N LEU A 36 -5.46 5.40 18.32
CA LEU A 36 -4.62 4.90 19.41
C LEU A 36 -3.39 5.80 19.60
N ASP A 37 -2.72 6.12 18.49
CA ASP A 37 -1.55 7.01 18.49
C ASP A 37 -1.40 7.70 17.13
N CYS A 38 -0.72 8.83 17.09
CA CYS A 38 -0.28 9.43 15.83
C CYS A 38 0.92 10.34 16.06
N TYR A 39 1.81 10.40 15.08
CA TYR A 39 2.98 11.27 15.13
C TYR A 39 3.35 11.75 13.73
N LEU A 40 3.89 12.96 13.65
CA LEU A 40 4.50 13.49 12.43
C LEU A 40 5.98 13.14 12.43
N THR A 41 6.54 12.87 11.25
CA THR A 41 7.99 12.74 11.11
C THR A 41 8.57 14.10 10.76
N ASP A 42 9.85 14.32 11.10
CA ASP A 42 10.56 15.55 10.72
C ASP A 42 10.80 15.65 9.19
N THR A 43 10.53 14.57 8.45
CA THR A 43 10.62 14.49 6.99
C THR A 43 9.38 15.06 6.29
N ASP A 44 9.63 15.83 5.21
CA ASP A 44 8.70 16.56 4.31
C ASP A 44 7.21 16.13 4.31
N GLY A 45 6.47 16.48 5.36
CA GLY A 45 5.01 16.29 5.37
C GLY A 45 4.58 14.83 5.44
N GLU A 46 5.35 14.01 6.15
CA GLU A 46 4.98 12.62 6.43
C GLU A 46 4.54 12.46 7.90
N GLY A 47 3.71 11.46 8.15
CA GLY A 47 3.20 11.16 9.48
C GLY A 47 2.58 9.78 9.52
N PHE A 48 2.34 9.29 10.73
CA PHE A 48 1.72 8.00 10.96
C PHE A 48 0.50 8.16 11.85
N ILE A 49 -0.51 7.34 11.58
CA ILE A 49 -1.73 7.24 12.36
C ILE A 49 -1.91 5.77 12.73
N GLU A 50 -1.99 5.46 14.01
CA GLU A 50 -2.34 4.14 14.52
C GLU A 50 -3.79 4.20 15.05
N PHE A 51 -4.68 3.45 14.44
CA PHE A 51 -6.05 3.28 14.92
C PHE A 51 -6.13 2.13 15.94
N ASN A 52 -7.15 2.17 16.77
CA ASN A 52 -7.46 1.09 17.70
C ASN A 52 -7.99 -0.16 16.98
N ASP A 53 -8.68 0.03 15.85
CA ASP A 53 -9.40 -1.03 15.14
C ASP A 53 -9.14 -1.01 13.64
N ARG A 54 -9.04 -2.19 13.02
CA ARG A 54 -8.83 -2.35 11.57
C ARG A 54 -9.96 -1.76 10.74
N MET A 55 -11.20 -1.83 11.23
CA MET A 55 -12.36 -1.22 10.56
C MET A 55 -12.18 0.30 10.39
N SER A 56 -11.53 0.97 11.35
CA SER A 56 -11.25 2.42 11.24
C SER A 56 -10.29 2.73 10.09
N VAL A 57 -9.31 1.84 9.88
CA VAL A 57 -8.37 1.91 8.74
C VAL A 57 -9.12 1.71 7.43
N ASP A 58 -10.00 0.71 7.35
CA ASP A 58 -10.80 0.43 6.15
C ASP A 58 -11.71 1.62 5.80
N VAL A 59 -12.39 2.19 6.80
CA VAL A 59 -13.27 3.37 6.63
C VAL A 59 -12.47 4.60 6.19
N PHE A 60 -11.30 4.85 6.77
CA PHE A 60 -10.40 5.92 6.32
C PHE A 60 -9.98 5.67 4.87
N MET A 61 -9.60 4.45 4.51
CA MET A 61 -9.17 4.11 3.16
C MET A 61 -10.25 4.30 2.09
N ASP A 62 -11.51 3.94 2.40
CA ASP A 62 -12.67 4.09 1.53
C ASP A 62 -13.07 5.56 1.31
N LYS A 63 -12.86 6.42 2.32
CA LYS A 63 -13.36 7.80 2.33
C LYS A 63 -12.45 8.79 1.59
N ARG A 64 -11.82 8.36 0.50
CA ARG A 64 -11.04 9.22 -0.40
C ARG A 64 -11.95 10.24 -1.11
N PRO A 65 -11.46 11.45 -1.40
CA PRO A 65 -10.15 12.01 -1.06
C PRO A 65 -10.11 12.58 0.38
N HIS A 66 -8.92 12.60 0.99
CA HIS A 66 -8.70 13.28 2.26
C HIS A 66 -7.86 14.53 2.05
N SER A 67 -8.17 15.59 2.79
CA SER A 67 -7.43 16.85 2.69
C SER A 67 -7.29 17.51 4.06
N ILE A 68 -6.08 17.96 4.37
CA ILE A 68 -5.79 18.79 5.55
C ILE A 68 -5.04 20.02 5.06
N ASP A 69 -5.39 21.20 5.56
CA ASP A 69 -4.71 22.44 5.20
C ASP A 69 -4.71 22.75 3.68
N GLY A 70 -5.69 22.22 2.94
CA GLY A 70 -5.76 22.36 1.48
C GLY A 70 -4.82 21.44 0.70
N ASN A 71 -4.01 20.61 1.39
CA ASN A 71 -3.24 19.55 0.77
C ASN A 71 -4.05 18.26 0.75
N GLU A 72 -4.15 17.63 -0.42
CA GLU A 72 -4.71 16.28 -0.55
C GLU A 72 -3.72 15.25 0.01
N LEU A 73 -4.17 14.48 1.00
CA LEU A 73 -3.34 13.49 1.67
C LEU A 73 -3.15 12.27 0.79
N GLN A 74 -1.92 11.76 0.76
CA GLN A 74 -1.63 10.43 0.25
C GLN A 74 -1.44 9.50 1.45
N PHE A 75 -2.03 8.31 1.45
CA PHE A 75 -1.93 7.41 2.58
C PHE A 75 -1.92 5.95 2.17
N GLN A 76 -1.23 5.13 2.98
CA GLN A 76 -0.99 3.71 2.69
C GLN A 76 -1.04 2.91 4.00
N ARG A 77 -1.56 1.67 3.95
CA ARG A 77 -1.53 0.75 5.11
C ARG A 77 -0.09 0.39 5.46
N CYS A 78 0.30 0.55 6.72
CA CYS A 78 1.56 0.03 7.23
C CYS A 78 1.42 -1.46 7.48
N LEU A 79 1.84 -2.25 6.51
CA LEU A 79 1.90 -3.69 6.64
C LEU A 79 3.26 -4.08 7.23
N PRO A 80 3.33 -4.96 8.25
CA PRO A 80 4.61 -5.49 8.66
C PRO A 80 5.29 -6.19 7.47
N PRO A 81 6.64 -6.24 7.41
CA PRO A 81 7.38 -6.82 6.29
C PRO A 81 6.94 -8.24 5.92
N THR A 82 6.48 -9.00 6.91
CA THR A 82 5.98 -10.37 6.75
C THR A 82 4.60 -10.47 6.10
N GLU A 83 3.75 -9.43 6.26
CA GLU A 83 2.40 -9.35 5.68
C GLU A 83 2.38 -8.56 4.36
N LEU A 84 3.41 -7.77 4.04
CA LEU A 84 3.64 -7.27 2.67
C LEU A 84 3.67 -8.40 1.63
N GLN A 85 3.98 -9.64 2.04
CA GLN A 85 3.88 -10.82 1.21
C GLN A 85 2.49 -11.47 1.16
N LYS A 86 1.56 -11.12 2.07
CA LYS A 86 0.25 -11.78 2.24
C LYS A 86 -0.98 -10.88 1.98
N SER A 87 -0.89 -9.57 2.18
CA SER A 87 -2.03 -8.65 2.05
C SER A 87 -1.88 -7.64 0.91
N VAL A 88 -0.97 -7.90 -0.03
CA VAL A 88 -1.09 -7.32 -1.37
C VAL A 88 -1.99 -8.25 -2.18
N LYS A 89 -3.06 -7.74 -2.81
CA LYS A 89 -3.80 -8.49 -3.82
C LYS A 89 -2.83 -8.80 -4.96
N ARG A 90 -2.23 -9.99 -4.88
CA ARG A 90 -1.26 -10.49 -5.83
C ARG A 90 -1.99 -11.33 -6.84
N ILE A 91 -2.22 -10.76 -8.02
CA ILE A 91 -2.79 -11.46 -9.15
C ILE A 91 -1.74 -12.44 -9.68
N PHE A 92 -2.13 -13.71 -9.78
CA PHE A 92 -1.36 -14.74 -10.46
C PHE A 92 -1.91 -14.94 -11.87
N ILE A 93 -1.09 -14.63 -12.87
CA ILE A 93 -1.46 -14.74 -14.28
C ILE A 93 -0.77 -15.99 -14.84
N ARG A 94 -1.55 -16.96 -15.29
CA ARG A 94 -1.05 -18.20 -15.92
C ARG A 94 -1.22 -18.13 -17.44
N GLY A 95 -0.30 -18.74 -18.18
CA GLY A 95 -0.38 -18.83 -19.64
C GLY A 95 0.20 -17.63 -20.37
N THR A 96 1.23 -17.00 -19.79
CA THR A 96 1.89 -15.85 -20.41
C THR A 96 2.74 -16.28 -21.61
N VAL A 97 2.72 -15.48 -22.68
CA VAL A 97 3.57 -15.68 -23.86
C VAL A 97 5.00 -15.26 -23.58
N GLN A 98 6.00 -15.94 -24.16
CA GLN A 98 7.42 -15.69 -23.87
C GLN A 98 7.90 -14.24 -24.14
N GLN A 99 7.17 -13.51 -24.99
CA GLN A 99 7.44 -12.10 -25.33
C GLN A 99 6.90 -11.11 -24.29
N LEU A 100 6.08 -11.58 -23.34
CA LEU A 100 5.51 -10.73 -22.29
C LEU A 100 6.63 -10.21 -21.38
N THR A 101 6.63 -8.90 -21.15
CA THR A 101 7.58 -8.22 -20.26
C THR A 101 6.85 -7.55 -19.11
N GLU A 102 7.59 -7.22 -18.05
CA GLU A 102 7.04 -6.49 -16.91
C GLU A 102 6.47 -5.13 -17.32
N SER A 103 7.03 -4.48 -18.34
CA SER A 103 6.49 -3.23 -18.91
C SER A 103 5.12 -3.41 -19.56
N HIS A 104 4.87 -4.53 -20.24
CA HIS A 104 3.56 -4.83 -20.81
C HIS A 104 2.51 -5.05 -19.70
N LEU A 105 2.89 -5.75 -18.62
CA LEU A 105 2.04 -5.92 -17.45
C LEU A 105 1.77 -4.58 -16.77
N ALA A 106 2.81 -3.77 -16.56
CA ALA A 106 2.67 -2.47 -15.93
C ALA A 106 1.71 -1.57 -16.72
N ASN A 107 1.95 -1.39 -18.02
CA ASN A 107 1.09 -0.57 -18.87
C ASN A 107 -0.35 -1.08 -18.94
N TYR A 108 -0.56 -2.40 -18.91
CA TYR A 108 -1.91 -2.96 -18.95
C TYR A 108 -2.64 -2.81 -17.62
N PHE A 109 -1.95 -3.02 -16.50
CA PHE A 109 -2.55 -3.04 -15.17
C PHE A 109 -2.62 -1.68 -14.49
N ASP A 110 -1.85 -0.69 -14.94
CA ASP A 110 -1.88 0.70 -14.46
C ASP A 110 -3.30 1.30 -14.50
N LYS A 111 -4.10 0.95 -15.51
CA LYS A 111 -5.49 1.41 -15.64
C LYS A 111 -6.45 0.85 -14.58
N TYR A 112 -6.10 -0.25 -13.91
CA TYR A 112 -6.95 -0.87 -12.88
C TYR A 112 -6.59 -0.41 -11.48
N GLY A 113 -5.44 0.24 -11.29
CA GLY A 113 -5.00 0.75 -10.02
C GLY A 113 -3.51 0.93 -9.95
N LYS A 114 -3.04 1.58 -8.88
CA LYS A 114 -1.63 1.83 -8.66
C LYS A 114 -0.89 0.52 -8.38
N LEU A 115 0.04 0.17 -9.26
CA LEU A 115 0.85 -1.03 -9.15
C LEU A 115 1.96 -0.87 -8.10
N LEU A 116 2.12 -1.88 -7.25
CA LEU A 116 3.29 -2.02 -6.36
C LEU A 116 4.44 -2.74 -7.06
N SER A 117 4.14 -3.84 -7.76
CA SER A 117 5.16 -4.66 -8.38
C SER A 117 4.59 -5.56 -9.46
N CYS A 118 5.34 -5.72 -10.55
CA CYS A 118 5.13 -6.74 -11.56
C CYS A 118 6.37 -7.63 -11.59
N THR A 119 6.20 -8.94 -11.53
CA THR A 119 7.32 -9.88 -11.58
C THR A 119 6.99 -11.01 -12.54
N ILE A 120 7.90 -11.25 -13.49
CA ILE A 120 7.85 -12.42 -14.36
C ILE A 120 9.04 -13.32 -14.02
N PRO A 121 8.82 -14.40 -13.24
CA PRO A 121 9.90 -15.31 -12.89
C PRO A 121 10.53 -15.94 -14.13
N LYS A 122 11.81 -15.65 -14.33
CA LYS A 122 12.65 -16.18 -15.41
C LYS A 122 13.59 -17.23 -14.84
N GLY A 123 13.81 -18.29 -15.60
CA GLY A 123 14.68 -19.38 -15.21
C GLY A 123 15.39 -19.99 -16.42
N LYS A 124 16.39 -20.82 -16.14
CA LYS A 124 17.11 -21.54 -17.20
C LYS A 124 16.30 -22.78 -17.57
N ARG A 125 15.74 -22.80 -18.78
CA ARG A 125 15.04 -23.96 -19.34
C ARG A 125 15.65 -24.26 -20.70
N ASN A 126 16.17 -25.49 -20.88
CA ASN A 126 16.85 -25.94 -22.10
C ASN A 126 17.91 -24.96 -22.64
N ASN A 127 18.84 -24.54 -21.77
CA ASN A 127 19.95 -23.65 -22.12
C ASN A 127 19.58 -22.22 -22.58
N THR A 128 18.29 -21.88 -22.60
CA THR A 128 17.76 -20.53 -22.85
C THR A 128 17.12 -19.94 -21.57
N PHE A 129 17.39 -18.66 -21.30
CA PHE A 129 16.78 -17.94 -20.19
C PHE A 129 15.37 -17.51 -20.60
N THR A 130 14.36 -18.26 -20.15
CA THR A 130 12.95 -18.06 -20.52
C THR A 130 12.10 -17.96 -19.27
N HIS A 131 10.94 -17.31 -19.35
CA HIS A 131 10.05 -17.25 -18.19
C HIS A 131 9.17 -18.49 -18.09
N PHE A 132 8.72 -18.78 -16.87
CA PHE A 132 7.99 -20.01 -16.54
C PHE A 132 6.53 -20.04 -17.01
N GLY A 133 6.12 -19.11 -17.88
CA GLY A 133 4.75 -18.99 -18.40
C GLY A 133 3.74 -18.48 -17.38
N TYR A 134 4.20 -17.81 -16.33
CA TYR A 134 3.35 -17.13 -15.38
C TYR A 134 3.96 -15.81 -14.90
N ALA A 135 3.10 -14.92 -14.42
CA ALA A 135 3.47 -13.62 -13.88
C ALA A 135 2.71 -13.32 -12.59
N PHE A 136 3.29 -12.42 -11.80
CA PHE A 136 2.67 -11.88 -10.61
C PHE A 136 2.54 -10.37 -10.73
N VAL A 137 1.38 -9.85 -10.37
CA VAL A 137 1.08 -8.43 -10.33
C VAL A 137 0.52 -8.10 -8.96
N ALA A 138 1.12 -7.14 -8.26
CA ALA A 138 0.70 -6.67 -6.96
C ALA A 138 0.37 -5.18 -7.05
N PHE A 139 -0.65 -4.75 -6.33
CA PHE A 139 -1.11 -3.37 -6.30
C PHE A 139 -1.12 -2.78 -4.89
N ASP A 140 -1.15 -1.46 -4.84
CA ASP A 140 -1.02 -0.63 -3.63
C ASP A 140 -2.32 -0.61 -2.81
N ASP A 141 -3.40 -1.13 -3.38
CA ASP A 141 -4.74 -1.11 -2.81
C ASP A 141 -5.31 -2.53 -2.63
N GLU A 142 -6.03 -2.77 -1.53
CA GLU A 142 -6.76 -4.02 -1.30
C GLU A 142 -8.15 -3.99 -2.00
N ASP A 143 -8.64 -2.84 -2.46
CA ASP A 143 -9.97 -2.65 -3.09
C ASP A 143 -9.94 -2.59 -4.62
N ILE A 144 -8.98 -3.29 -5.23
CA ILE A 144 -8.97 -3.53 -6.66
C ILE A 144 -9.53 -4.92 -6.98
N VAL A 145 -10.51 -4.92 -7.89
CA VAL A 145 -11.32 -6.01 -8.46
C VAL A 145 -10.97 -7.43 -8.00
#